data_AF-A0A3A1NKG4-F1
#
_entry.id   AF-A0A3A1NKG4-F1
#
_cell.length_a   1.000
_cell.length_b   1.000
_cell.length_c   1.000
_cell.angle_alpha   90.00
_cell.angle_beta   90.00
_cell.angle_gamma   90.00
#
_symmetry.space_group_name_H-M   'P 1'
#
loop_
_entity.id
_entity.type
_entity.pdbx_description
1 polymer ?
#
loop_
_entity_poly.entity_id
_entity_poly.type
_entity_poly.pdbx_seq_one_letter_code
_entity_poly.pdbx_strand_id
1 'polypeptide(L)'
;MTDKKLEGWGLILILVSFGWQFLEVNLTDLSNEVDKYQLHEKVDDLYMIIADAYSNSEFNNSQVRSSVDFETINRNWKYWKGLKREKESLVGQLKWTFYLKSLLFIIGSIFLIIPKFRAIKE
;
A
#
# COMPACT_ATOMS: atom_id res chain seq x y z
N MET A 1 -16.10 -36.06 10.29
CA MET A 1 -14.80 -35.48 9.87
C MET A 1 -13.76 -36.01 10.84
N THR A 2 -12.70 -36.66 10.38
CA THR A 2 -11.65 -37.20 11.28
C THR A 2 -10.83 -36.05 11.86
N ASP A 3 -10.33 -36.17 13.09
CA ASP A 3 -9.55 -35.14 13.78
C ASP A 3 -8.36 -34.62 12.94
N LYS A 4 -7.64 -35.53 12.26
CA LYS A 4 -6.57 -35.18 11.31
C LYS A 4 -7.04 -34.33 10.12
N LYS A 5 -8.29 -34.50 9.67
CA LYS A 5 -8.86 -33.66 8.59
C LYS A 5 -9.21 -32.27 9.14
N LEU A 6 -9.72 -32.18 10.38
CA LEU A 6 -10.01 -30.89 11.02
C LEU A 6 -8.72 -30.06 11.21
N GLU A 7 -7.66 -30.69 11.71
CA GLU A 7 -6.33 -30.07 11.86
C GLU A 7 -5.76 -29.61 10.51
N GLY A 8 -5.87 -30.45 9.47
CA GLY A 8 -5.43 -30.09 8.12
C GLY A 8 -6.13 -28.84 7.58
N TRP A 9 -7.45 -28.74 7.74
CA TRP A 9 -8.19 -27.54 7.38
C TRP A 9 -7.81 -26.33 8.24
N GLY A 10 -7.57 -26.52 9.53
CA GLY A 10 -7.10 -25.48 10.43
C GLY A 10 -5.74 -24.90 10.01
N LEU A 11 -4.79 -25.76 9.64
CA LEU A 11 -3.48 -25.36 9.14
C LEU A 11 -3.59 -24.58 7.82
N ILE A 12 -4.42 -25.04 6.88
CA ILE A 12 -4.64 -24.34 5.61
C ILE A 12 -5.19 -22.93 5.86
N LEU A 13 -6.18 -22.77 6.75
CA LEU A 13 -6.76 -21.48 7.09
C LEU A 13 -5.72 -20.51 7.69
N ILE A 14 -4.86 -21.01 8.57
CA ILE A 14 -3.77 -20.22 9.15
C ILE A 14 -2.73 -19.84 8.09
N LEU A 15 -2.35 -20.77 7.22
CA LEU A 15 -1.40 -20.52 6.13
C LEU A 15 -1.92 -19.45 5.16
N VAL A 16 -3.19 -19.56 4.76
CA VAL A 16 -3.84 -18.56 3.89
C VAL A 16 -3.88 -17.20 4.59
N SER A 17 -4.26 -17.16 5.87
CA SER A 17 -4.25 -15.92 6.65
C SER A 17 -2.86 -15.30 6.70
N PHE A 18 -1.81 -16.10 6.92
CA PHE A 18 -0.45 -15.61 7.02
C PHE A 18 0.10 -15.13 5.67
N GLY A 19 -0.13 -15.89 4.59
CA GLY A 19 0.25 -15.50 3.24
C GLY A 19 -0.43 -14.19 2.82
N TRP A 20 -1.70 -14.02 3.16
CA TRP A 20 -2.43 -12.78 2.92
C TRP A 20 -1.82 -11.60 3.68
N GLN A 21 -1.43 -11.80 4.94
CA GLN A 21 -0.77 -10.77 5.74
C GLN A 21 0.55 -10.31 5.12
N PHE A 22 1.34 -11.24 4.58
CA PHE A 22 2.59 -10.90 3.91
C PHE A 22 2.37 -10.03 2.67
N LEU A 23 1.34 -10.33 1.87
CA LEU A 23 0.98 -9.52 0.70
C LEU A 23 0.53 -8.11 1.09
N GLU A 24 -0.29 -7.97 2.14
CA GLU A 24 -0.76 -6.67 2.63
C GLU A 24 0.40 -5.76 3.08
N VAL A 25 1.40 -6.31 3.77
CA VAL A 25 2.57 -5.54 4.22
C VAL A 25 3.35 -5.00 3.02
N ASN A 26 3.66 -5.87 2.04
CA ASN A 26 4.38 -5.45 0.83
C ASN A 26 3.60 -4.41 0.02
N LEU A 27 2.28 -4.56 -0.10
CA LEU A 27 1.43 -3.59 -0.80
C LEU A 27 1.39 -2.24 -0.08
N THR A 28 1.40 -2.25 1.26
CA THR A 28 1.43 -1.03 2.07
C THR A 28 2.75 -0.29 1.90
N ASP A 29 3.87 -1.03 1.91
CA ASP A 29 5.21 -0.46 1.67
C ASP A 29 5.33 0.15 0.28
N LEU A 30 4.86 -0.57 -0.75
CA LEU A 30 4.82 -0.07 -2.13
C LEU A 30 3.95 1.20 -2.24
N SER A 31 2.79 1.23 -1.57
CA SER A 31 1.93 2.42 -1.57
C SER A 31 2.63 3.63 -0.95
N ASN A 32 3.36 3.43 0.15
CA ASN A 32 4.12 4.50 0.80
C ASN A 32 5.29 4.98 -0.07
N GLU A 33 5.93 4.08 -0.81
CA GLU A 33 6.98 4.42 -1.76
C GLU A 33 6.43 5.24 -2.93
N VAL A 34 5.27 4.85 -3.48
CA VAL A 34 4.57 5.63 -4.51
C VAL A 34 4.19 7.02 -4.02
N ASP A 35 3.72 7.17 -2.78
CA ASP A 35 3.40 8.49 -2.21
C ASP A 35 4.65 9.39 -2.12
N LYS A 36 5.79 8.81 -1.70
CA LYS A 36 7.08 9.53 -1.65
C LYS A 36 7.54 9.90 -3.05
N TYR A 37 7.44 8.98 -4.00
CA TYR A 37 7.79 9.22 -5.40
C TYR A 37 7.00 10.38 -5.98
N GLN A 38 5.67 10.41 -5.78
CA GLN A 38 4.83 11.52 -6.23
C GLN A 38 5.20 12.86 -5.58
N LEU A 39 5.64 12.84 -4.31
CA LEU A 39 6.09 14.04 -3.64
C LEU A 39 7.42 14.54 -4.22
N HIS A 40 8.36 13.63 -4.47
CA HIS A 40 9.63 13.96 -5.14
C HIS A 40 9.41 14.54 -6.52
N GLU A 41 8.56 13.92 -7.36
CA GLU A 41 8.22 14.41 -8.70
C GLU A 41 7.68 15.85 -8.65
N LYS A 42 6.77 16.15 -7.71
CA LYS A 42 6.23 17.51 -7.54
C LYS A 42 7.28 18.52 -7.08
N VAL A 43 8.23 18.10 -6.23
CA VAL A 43 9.33 18.96 -5.77
C VAL A 43 10.30 19.24 -6.93
N ASP A 44 10.62 18.23 -7.74
CA ASP A 44 11.48 18.39 -8.90
C ASP A 44 10.83 19.31 -9.95
N ASP A 45 9.53 19.17 -10.20
CA ASP A 45 8.77 20.07 -11.08
C ASP A 45 8.82 21.52 -10.59
N LEU A 46 8.61 21.74 -9.29
CA LEU A 46 8.71 23.08 -8.69
C LEU A 46 10.12 23.65 -8.83
N TYR A 47 11.15 22.82 -8.62
CA TYR A 47 12.53 23.24 -8.80
C TYR A 47 12.81 23.62 -10.25
N MET A 48 12.28 22.87 -11.22
CA MET A 48 12.41 23.16 -12.64
C MET A 48 11.73 24.49 -13.01
N ILE A 49 10.54 24.76 -12.47
CA ILE A 49 9.83 26.04 -12.64
C ILE A 49 10.63 27.21 -12.06
N ILE A 50 11.18 27.05 -10.86
CA ILE A 50 12.02 28.09 -10.23
C ILE A 50 13.31 28.30 -11.03
N ALA A 51 13.93 27.22 -11.51
CA ALA A 51 15.13 27.29 -12.33
C ALA A 51 14.86 27.99 -13.67
N ASP A 52 13.72 27.73 -14.30
CA ASP A 52 13.27 28.45 -15.50
C ASP A 52 13.07 29.94 -15.23
N ALA A 53 12.31 30.29 -14.19
CA ALA A 53 12.08 31.68 -13.79
C ALA A 53 13.37 32.42 -13.46
N TYR A 54 14.27 31.80 -12.69
CA TYR A 54 15.57 32.38 -12.38
C TYR A 54 16.42 32.52 -13.63
N SER A 55 16.47 31.49 -14.48
CA SER A 55 17.27 31.49 -15.70
C SER A 55 16.84 32.57 -16.67
N ASN A 56 15.57 33.00 -16.65
CA ASN A 56 15.02 34.09 -17.46
C ASN A 56 15.02 35.47 -16.76
N SER A 57 15.47 35.54 -15.50
CA SER A 57 15.51 36.79 -14.72
C SER A 57 16.72 37.67 -15.07
N GLU A 58 16.64 38.94 -14.65
CA GLU A 58 17.74 39.92 -14.74
C GLU A 58 18.95 39.56 -13.85
N PHE A 59 18.76 38.67 -12.87
CA PHE A 59 19.79 38.23 -11.94
C PHE A 59 20.64 37.07 -12.50
N ASN A 60 20.23 36.47 -13.62
CA ASN A 60 21.01 35.40 -14.25
C ASN A 60 22.13 35.99 -15.10
N ASN A 61 23.36 35.87 -14.60
CA ASN A 61 24.57 36.29 -15.31
C ASN A 61 25.10 35.22 -16.29
N SER A 62 24.44 34.05 -16.38
CA SER A 62 24.77 32.97 -17.31
C SER A 62 23.99 33.09 -18.63
N GLN A 63 24.58 32.64 -19.74
CA GLN A 63 23.87 32.50 -21.02
C GLN A 63 22.96 31.27 -21.08
N VAL A 64 23.01 30.40 -20.08
CA VAL A 64 22.17 29.20 -20.00
C VAL A 64 20.75 29.61 -19.62
N ARG A 65 19.79 29.26 -20.47
CA ARG A 65 18.36 29.37 -20.21
C ARG A 65 17.78 27.97 -20.05
N SER A 66 16.89 27.82 -19.08
CA SER A 66 16.05 26.63 -18.93
C SER A 66 14.70 26.90 -19.60
N SER A 67 13.92 25.86 -19.85
CA SER A 67 12.54 25.95 -20.30
C SER A 67 11.74 24.81 -19.70
N VAL A 68 10.55 25.10 -19.19
CA VAL A 68 9.67 24.13 -18.56
C VAL A 68 8.45 23.86 -19.44
N ASP A 69 8.08 22.58 -19.57
CA ASP A 69 6.81 22.17 -20.13
C ASP A 69 5.70 22.18 -19.06
N PHE A 70 5.04 23.32 -18.92
CA PHE A 70 3.93 23.49 -17.98
C PHE A 70 2.72 22.62 -18.33
N GLU A 71 2.51 22.27 -19.60
CA GLU A 71 1.39 21.44 -20.01
C GLU A 71 1.57 20.01 -19.50
N THR A 72 2.78 19.46 -19.64
CA THR A 72 3.13 18.13 -19.13
C THR A 72 3.08 18.08 -17.60
N ILE A 73 3.62 19.09 -16.90
CA ILE A 73 3.54 19.17 -15.42
C ILE A 73 2.08 19.21 -14.97
N ASN A 74 1.27 20.09 -15.56
CA ASN A 74 -0.13 20.26 -15.18
C ASN A 74 -0.96 18.99 -15.45
N ARG A 75 -0.66 18.24 -16.52
CA ARG A 75 -1.30 16.96 -16.81
C ARG A 75 -0.94 15.87 -15.80
N ASN A 76 0.33 15.83 -15.35
CA ASN A 76 0.82 14.82 -14.41
C ASN A 76 0.46 15.14 -12.96
N TRP A 77 0.24 16.41 -12.62
CA TRP A 77 -0.20 16.85 -11.30
C TRP A 77 -1.65 16.47 -11.02
N LYS A 78 -1.87 15.22 -10.59
CA LYS A 78 -3.16 14.81 -10.04
C LYS A 78 -3.53 15.70 -8.84
N TYR A 79 -4.76 16.22 -8.87
CA TYR A 79 -5.33 16.98 -7.76
C TYR A 79 -5.37 16.12 -6.49
N TRP A 80 -4.90 16.71 -5.38
CA TRP A 80 -4.88 16.08 -4.06
C TRP A 80 -6.22 15.45 -3.65
N LYS A 81 -7.35 16.10 -3.98
CA LYS A 81 -8.69 15.59 -3.68
C LYS A 81 -8.99 14.25 -4.38
N GLY A 82 -8.50 14.06 -5.61
CA GLY A 82 -8.66 12.81 -6.35
C GLY A 82 -7.84 11.69 -5.73
N LEU A 83 -6.56 11.95 -5.49
CA LEU A 83 -5.64 11.02 -4.83
C LEU A 83 -6.12 10.59 -3.44
N LYS A 84 -6.60 11.56 -2.64
CA LYS A 84 -7.14 11.28 -1.31
C LYS A 84 -8.33 10.34 -1.36
N ARG A 85 -9.25 10.52 -2.30
CA ARG A 85 -10.45 9.68 -2.44
C ARG A 85 -10.10 8.26 -2.87
N GLU A 86 -9.15 8.10 -3.80
CA GLU A 86 -8.63 6.79 -4.20
C GLU A 86 -8.00 6.07 -3.00
N LYS A 87 -7.17 6.77 -2.23
CA LYS A 87 -6.49 6.23 -1.05
C LYS A 87 -7.46 5.87 0.08
N GLU A 88 -8.47 6.70 0.35
CA GLU A 88 -9.50 6.41 1.35
C GLU A 88 -10.28 5.13 1.03
N SER A 89 -10.59 4.90 -0.26
CA SER A 89 -11.24 3.66 -0.70
C SER A 89 -10.36 2.43 -0.46
N LEU A 90 -9.07 2.52 -0.81
CA LEU A 90 -8.09 1.44 -0.58
C LEU A 90 -7.92 1.14 0.92
N VAL A 91 -7.83 2.17 1.76
CA VAL A 91 -7.75 2.02 3.22
C VAL A 91 -9.01 1.34 3.78
N GLY A 92 -10.19 1.66 3.25
CA GLY A 92 -11.43 1.00 3.62
C GLY A 92 -11.43 -0.49 3.29
N GLN A 93 -10.94 -0.87 2.11
CA GLN A 93 -10.80 -2.26 1.69
C GLN A 93 -9.79 -3.02 2.56
N LEU A 94 -8.63 -2.43 2.85
CA LEU A 94 -7.61 -3.02 3.72
C LEU A 94 -8.12 -3.27 5.14
N LYS A 95 -8.97 -2.38 5.68
CA LYS A 95 -9.61 -2.60 6.98
C LYS A 95 -10.54 -3.80 6.95
N TRP A 96 -11.36 -3.93 5.90
CA TRP A 96 -12.25 -5.08 5.74
C TRP A 96 -11.49 -6.40 5.57
N THR A 97 -10.41 -6.42 4.78
CA THR A 97 -9.58 -7.62 4.62
C THR A 97 -8.89 -8.01 5.92
N PHE A 98 -8.45 -7.03 6.72
CA PHE A 98 -7.89 -7.27 8.04
C PHE A 98 -8.87 -8.01 8.97
N TYR A 99 -10.14 -7.59 9.02
CA TYR A 99 -11.17 -8.28 9.81
C TYR A 99 -11.39 -9.71 9.31
N LEU A 100 -11.51 -9.91 8.00
CA LEU A 100 -11.76 -11.21 7.40
C LEU A 100 -10.60 -12.19 7.66
N LYS A 101 -9.36 -11.72 7.50
CA LYS A 101 -8.14 -12.47 7.82
C LYS A 101 -8.07 -12.86 9.29
N SER A 102 -8.33 -11.92 10.19
CA SER A 102 -8.33 -12.19 11.64
C SER A 102 -9.34 -13.27 12.01
N LEU A 103 -10.51 -13.24 11.38
CA LEU A 103 -11.55 -14.26 11.57
C LEU A 103 -11.10 -15.63 11.04
N LEU A 104 -10.48 -15.70 9.86
CA LEU A 104 -9.90 -16.95 9.32
C LEU A 104 -8.84 -17.53 10.24
N PHE A 105 -7.96 -16.70 10.79
CA PHE A 105 -6.93 -17.12 11.73
C PHE A 105 -7.52 -17.70 13.02
N ILE A 106 -8.53 -17.04 13.59
CA ILE A 106 -9.22 -17.51 14.80
C ILE A 106 -9.91 -18.85 14.54
N ILE A 107 -10.65 -18.98 13.43
CA ILE A 107 -11.32 -20.23 13.06
C ILE A 107 -10.30 -21.36 12.83
N GLY A 108 -9.22 -21.08 12.09
CA GLY A 108 -8.15 -22.04 11.85
C GLY A 108 -7.49 -22.51 13.14
N SER A 109 -7.26 -21.59 14.09
CA SER A 109 -6.71 -21.90 15.41
C SER A 109 -7.67 -22.77 16.23
N ILE A 110 -8.97 -22.46 16.22
CA ILE A 110 -9.99 -23.28 16.88
C ILE A 110 -10.01 -24.70 16.31
N PHE A 111 -9.89 -24.85 14.98
CA PHE A 111 -9.85 -26.16 14.32
C PHE A 111 -8.59 -26.97 14.65
N LEU A 112 -7.49 -26.34 15.04
CA LEU A 112 -6.31 -27.05 15.57
C LEU A 112 -6.47 -27.43 17.04
N ILE A 113 -7.19 -26.63 17.81
CA ILE A 113 -7.29 -26.79 19.26
C ILE A 113 -8.34 -27.85 19.64
N ILE A 114 -9.51 -27.85 19.00
CA ILE A 114 -10.62 -28.78 19.31
C ILE A 114 -10.19 -30.26 19.30
N PRO A 115 -9.47 -30.76 18.28
CA PRO A 115 -9.04 -32.16 18.21
C PRO A 115 -8.09 -32.52 19.34
N LYS A 116 -7.16 -31.62 19.69
CA LYS A 116 -6.22 -31.78 20.80
C LYS A 116 -6.93 -31.99 22.14
N PHE A 117 -7.97 -31.21 22.42
CA PHE A 117 -8.72 -31.37 23.68
C PHE A 117 -9.64 -32.60 23.70
N ARG A 118 -10.05 -33.13 22.55
CA ARG A 118 -10.78 -34.40 22.47
C ARG A 118 -9.85 -35.59 22.67
N ALA A 119 -8.67 -35.57 22.06
CA ALA A 119 -7.66 -36.61 22.19
C ALA A 119 -7.06 -36.75 23.61
N ILE A 120 -7.11 -35.68 24.43
CA ILE A 120 -6.65 -35.72 25.85
C ILE A 120 -7.71 -36.33 26.79
N LYS A 121 -8.97 -36.41 26.36
CA LYS A 121 -10.09 -36.92 27.16
C LYS A 121 -10.36 -38.41 26.99
N GLU A 122 -9.79 -39.03 25.97
CA GLU A 122 -9.74 -40.49 25.76
C GLU A 122 -8.50 -41.08 26.41
#